data_AF-A0A9Q1A9I4-F1
#
_entry.id   AF-A0A9Q1A9I4-F1
#
_cell.length_a   1.000
_cell.length_b   1.000
_cell.length_c   1.000
_cell.angle_alpha   90.00
_cell.angle_beta   90.00
_cell.angle_gamma   90.00
#
_symmetry.space_group_name_H-M   'P 1'
#
loop_
_entity.id
_entity.type
_entity.pdbx_description
1 polymer ?
#
loop_
_entity_poly.entity_id
_entity_poly.type
_entity_poly.pdbx_seq_one_letter_code
_entity_poly.pdbx_strand_id
1 'polypeptide(L)'
;MELGLSKNYSDCNLVEWTLYEQVAVAAMDCQSLDVAKDCVNVLQKKFPESKRVGRLEAMLLEAKGSWGEAEKAYSSLLEDNPFDQVVHKRRVALVKAQGNLSGAIDLLNKYLETFMADHDAWRELAEIYISLQMYKQAAFCYEELILSQPTVPLYHLAYADVRNLFISSILSQPAVPWIIVSSCFSK
;
A
#
# COMPACT_ATOMS: atom_id res chain seq x y z
N MET A 1 -29.44 -24.72 37.41
CA MET A 1 -28.32 -25.22 36.59
C MET A 1 -27.45 -24.02 36.26
N GLU A 2 -26.57 -23.67 37.20
CA GLU A 2 -25.57 -22.62 37.02
C GLU A 2 -24.58 -23.10 35.96
N LEU A 3 -24.62 -22.51 34.77
CA LEU A 3 -23.53 -22.65 33.82
C LEU A 3 -22.51 -21.56 34.16
N GLY A 4 -21.48 -21.99 34.88
CA GLY A 4 -20.31 -21.19 35.19
C GLY A 4 -19.64 -20.67 33.93
N LEU A 5 -19.92 -19.41 33.59
CA LEU A 5 -19.13 -18.61 32.65
C LEU A 5 -18.04 -17.85 33.43
N SER A 6 -17.16 -18.61 34.10
CA SER A 6 -15.92 -18.08 34.67
C SER A 6 -14.75 -18.59 33.83
N LYS A 7 -14.65 -18.15 32.58
CA LYS A 7 -13.43 -18.30 31.77
C LYS A 7 -13.16 -17.03 30.95
N ASN A 8 -12.10 -16.32 31.37
CA ASN A 8 -11.22 -15.45 30.58
C ASN A 8 -11.63 -13.98 30.37
N TYR A 9 -11.82 -13.23 31.45
CA TYR A 9 -11.88 -11.75 31.39
C TYR A 9 -10.59 -11.09 30.87
N SER A 10 -9.45 -11.79 30.89
CA SER A 10 -8.15 -11.29 30.43
C SER A 10 -7.95 -11.37 28.91
N ASP A 11 -8.56 -12.35 28.24
CA ASP A 11 -8.42 -12.53 26.78
C ASP A 11 -9.36 -11.58 26.02
N CYS A 12 -10.53 -11.27 26.58
CA CYS A 12 -11.50 -10.34 25.98
C CYS A 12 -10.95 -8.91 25.88
N ASN A 13 -10.08 -8.52 26.83
CA ASN A 13 -9.41 -7.21 26.83
C ASN A 13 -8.45 -7.04 25.64
N LEU A 14 -7.84 -8.11 25.12
CA LEU A 14 -6.92 -7.99 23.98
C LEU A 14 -7.67 -7.77 22.66
N VAL A 15 -8.83 -8.43 22.53
CA VAL A 15 -9.71 -8.30 21.36
C VAL A 15 -10.40 -6.94 21.34
N GLU A 16 -10.76 -6.40 22.52
CA GLU A 16 -11.41 -5.09 22.65
C GLU A 16 -10.60 -3.97 21.97
N TRP A 17 -9.31 -3.82 22.28
CA TRP A 17 -8.50 -2.75 21.69
C TRP A 17 -8.30 -2.94 20.19
N THR A 18 -8.14 -4.19 19.75
CA THR A 18 -8.04 -4.52 18.32
C THR A 18 -9.33 -4.13 17.58
N LEU A 19 -10.49 -4.32 18.22
CA LEU A 19 -11.78 -3.88 17.68
C LEU A 19 -11.84 -2.37 17.54
N TYR A 20 -11.39 -1.59 18.54
CA TYR A 20 -11.33 -0.13 18.42
C TYR A 20 -10.43 0.32 17.26
N GLU A 21 -9.29 -0.34 17.04
CA GLU A 21 -8.43 -0.04 15.88
C GLU A 21 -9.15 -0.33 14.57
N GLN A 22 -9.81 -1.48 14.45
CA GLN A 22 -10.57 -1.86 13.24
C GLN A 22 -11.74 -0.92 12.96
N VAL A 23 -12.49 -0.55 14.01
CA VAL A 23 -13.60 0.42 13.90
C VAL A 23 -13.07 1.79 13.50
N ALA A 24 -11.94 2.23 14.06
CA ALA A 24 -11.33 3.50 13.66
C ALA A 24 -10.96 3.49 12.17
N VAL A 25 -10.33 2.42 11.67
CA VAL A 25 -9.97 2.29 10.25
C VAL A 25 -11.23 2.27 9.37
N ALA A 26 -12.20 1.43 9.69
CA ALA A 26 -13.45 1.37 8.93
C ALA A 26 -14.22 2.70 8.95
N ALA A 27 -14.21 3.42 10.06
CA ALA A 27 -14.83 4.74 10.18
C ALA A 27 -14.11 5.79 9.31
N MET A 28 -12.77 5.74 9.23
CA MET A 28 -12.00 6.58 8.30
C MET A 28 -12.36 6.27 6.84
N ASP A 29 -12.46 5.00 6.47
CA ASP A 29 -12.86 4.59 5.11
C ASP A 29 -14.30 5.04 4.76
N CYS A 30 -15.18 5.09 5.76
CA CYS A 30 -16.56 5.59 5.61
C CYS A 30 -16.69 7.12 5.74
N GLN A 31 -15.59 7.87 5.84
CA GLN A 31 -15.56 9.32 6.10
C GLN A 31 -16.28 9.76 7.39
N SER A 32 -16.52 8.84 8.33
CA SER A 32 -17.08 9.12 9.65
C SER A 32 -15.97 9.54 10.62
N LEU A 33 -15.44 10.74 10.42
CA LEU A 33 -14.25 11.23 11.12
C LEU A 33 -14.47 11.43 12.63
N ASP A 34 -15.70 11.69 13.05
CA ASP A 34 -16.05 11.87 14.46
C ASP A 34 -15.87 10.55 15.23
N VAL A 35 -16.43 9.45 14.72
CA VAL A 35 -16.31 8.11 15.32
C VAL A 35 -14.86 7.64 15.30
N ALA A 36 -14.14 7.87 14.20
CA ALA A 36 -12.73 7.54 14.10
C ALA A 36 -11.90 8.29 15.17
N LYS A 37 -12.15 9.59 15.34
CA LYS A 37 -11.48 10.41 16.35
C LYS A 37 -11.78 9.94 17.76
N ASP A 38 -13.03 9.58 18.06
CA ASP A 38 -13.40 9.07 19.38
C ASP A 38 -12.70 7.75 19.71
N CYS A 39 -12.65 6.81 18.75
CA CYS A 39 -11.93 5.55 18.92
C CYS A 39 -10.43 5.78 19.16
N VAL A 40 -9.80 6.65 18.36
CA VAL A 40 -8.38 6.99 18.51
C VAL A 40 -8.11 7.67 19.86
N ASN A 41 -8.99 8.57 20.32
CA ASN A 41 -8.85 9.23 21.63
C ASN A 41 -8.93 8.22 22.79
N VAL A 42 -9.80 7.22 22.70
CA VAL A 42 -9.90 6.14 23.71
C VAL A 42 -8.60 5.34 23.73
N LEU A 43 -8.08 4.97 22.56
CA LEU A 43 -6.83 4.24 22.43
C LEU A 43 -5.63 5.06 22.97
N GLN A 44 -5.57 6.35 22.68
CA GLN A 44 -4.48 7.24 23.10
C GLN A 44 -4.47 7.44 24.62
N LYS A 45 -5.63 7.56 25.26
CA LYS A 45 -5.73 7.62 26.74
C LYS A 45 -5.22 6.34 27.40
N LYS A 46 -5.45 5.20 26.77
CA LYS A 46 -5.03 3.90 27.30
C LYS A 46 -3.55 3.62 27.03
N PHE A 47 -3.05 4.02 25.86
CA PHE A 47 -1.71 3.71 25.37
C PHE A 47 -1.01 4.95 24.76
N PRO A 48 -0.63 5.94 25.57
CA PRO A 48 -0.15 7.23 25.08
C PRO A 48 1.16 7.18 24.27
N GLU A 49 2.01 6.19 24.51
CA GLU A 49 3.31 6.02 23.82
C GLU A 49 3.26 4.96 22.70
N SER A 50 2.07 4.44 22.38
CA SER A 50 1.95 3.37 21.40
C SER A 50 2.11 3.88 19.98
N LYS A 51 3.11 3.36 19.27
CA LYS A 51 3.34 3.65 17.84
C LYS A 51 2.18 3.21 16.96
N ARG A 52 1.43 2.18 17.37
CA ARG A 52 0.19 1.75 16.67
C ARG A 52 -0.86 2.85 16.71
N VAL A 53 -1.03 3.50 17.86
CA VAL A 53 -1.97 4.60 18.02
C VAL A 53 -1.47 5.85 17.29
N GLY A 54 -0.17 6.17 17.39
CA GLY A 54 0.42 7.26 16.60
C GLY A 54 0.23 7.09 15.08
N ARG A 55 0.29 5.86 14.56
CA ARG A 55 -0.05 5.58 13.16
C ARG A 55 -1.53 5.82 12.85
N LEU A 56 -2.44 5.44 13.74
CA LEU A 56 -3.88 5.72 13.57
C LEU A 56 -4.17 7.23 13.62
N GLU A 57 -3.47 7.98 14.45
CA GLU A 57 -3.55 9.45 14.46
C GLU A 57 -3.09 10.05 13.13
N ALA A 58 -1.97 9.57 12.58
CA ALA A 58 -1.49 10.00 11.27
C ALA A 58 -2.47 9.65 10.14
N MET A 59 -3.08 8.45 10.17
CA MET A 59 -4.14 8.05 9.24
C MET A 59 -5.39 8.92 9.38
N LEU A 60 -5.73 9.37 10.59
CA LEU A 60 -6.85 10.27 10.82
C LEU A 60 -6.58 11.68 10.25
N LEU A 61 -5.33 12.15 10.29
CA LEU A 61 -4.91 13.40 9.66
C LEU A 61 -4.99 13.29 8.12
N GLU A 62 -4.59 12.15 7.57
CA GLU A 62 -4.74 11.82 6.15
C GLU A 62 -6.23 11.83 5.73
N ALA A 63 -7.10 11.16 6.48
CA ALA A 63 -8.55 11.13 6.19
C ALA A 63 -9.24 12.51 6.31
N LYS A 64 -8.65 13.44 7.08
CA LYS A 64 -9.08 14.85 7.16
C LYS A 64 -8.59 15.71 5.98
N GLY A 65 -7.64 15.22 5.19
CA GLY A 65 -6.98 15.98 4.12
C GLY A 65 -5.82 16.87 4.60
N SER A 66 -5.36 16.71 5.86
CA SER A 66 -4.22 17.44 6.41
C SER A 66 -2.89 16.79 6.01
N TRP A 67 -2.60 16.78 4.71
CA TRP A 67 -1.46 16.05 4.13
C TRP A 67 -0.10 16.38 4.76
N GLY A 68 0.17 17.67 5.00
CA GLY A 68 1.45 18.12 5.55
C GLY A 68 1.66 17.73 7.01
N GLU A 69 0.59 17.62 7.79
CA GLU A 69 0.66 17.15 9.18
C GLU A 69 0.82 15.63 9.24
N ALA A 70 0.08 14.91 8.38
CA ALA A 70 0.21 13.46 8.26
C ALA A 70 1.64 13.04 7.85
N GLU A 71 2.24 13.73 6.88
CA GLU A 71 3.62 13.45 6.46
C GLU A 71 4.65 13.69 7.57
N LYS A 72 4.47 14.75 8.37
CA LYS A 72 5.30 15.00 9.56
C LYS A 72 5.13 13.90 10.60
N ALA A 73 3.90 13.48 10.87
CA ALA A 73 3.61 12.41 11.82
C ALA A 73 4.25 11.08 11.38
N TYR A 74 4.10 10.71 10.11
CA TYR A 74 4.77 9.51 9.57
C TYR A 74 6.29 9.63 9.59
N SER A 75 6.85 10.80 9.31
CA SER A 75 8.30 11.04 9.39
C SER A 75 8.81 10.85 10.82
N SER A 76 8.13 11.40 11.83
CA SER A 76 8.51 11.18 13.25
C SER A 76 8.41 9.70 13.66
N LEU A 77 7.42 8.96 13.15
CA LEU A 77 7.31 7.52 13.44
C LEU A 77 8.48 6.72 12.84
N LEU A 78 8.98 7.15 11.68
CA LEU A 78 10.14 6.52 11.02
C LEU A 78 11.48 6.94 11.63
N GLU A 79 11.59 8.12 12.24
CA GLU A 79 12.77 8.50 13.03
C GLU A 79 12.97 7.54 14.22
N ASP A 80 11.86 7.16 14.88
CA ASP A 80 11.88 6.19 15.98
C ASP A 80 12.09 4.75 15.51
N ASN A 81 11.44 4.34 14.41
CA ASN A 81 11.59 3.02 13.82
C ASN A 81 11.72 3.10 12.28
N PRO A 82 12.95 3.18 11.76
CA PRO A 82 13.19 3.32 10.32
C PRO A 82 12.68 2.16 9.47
N PHE A 83 12.46 0.99 10.08
CA PHE A 83 12.09 -0.24 9.39
C PHE A 83 10.59 -0.60 9.51
N ASP A 84 9.74 0.34 9.95
CA ASP A 84 8.29 0.12 9.95
C ASP A 84 7.71 0.14 8.52
N GLN A 85 7.55 -1.06 7.95
CA GLN A 85 7.00 -1.25 6.62
C GLN A 85 5.60 -0.66 6.46
N VAL A 86 4.77 -0.68 7.51
CA VAL A 86 3.39 -0.18 7.43
C VAL A 86 3.39 1.34 7.26
N VAL A 87 4.29 2.04 7.96
CA VAL A 87 4.41 3.50 7.82
C VAL A 87 4.95 3.88 6.45
N HIS A 88 5.94 3.16 5.92
CA HIS A 88 6.42 3.38 4.54
C HIS A 88 5.30 3.21 3.51
N LYS A 89 4.53 2.12 3.59
CA LYS A 89 3.37 1.88 2.70
C LYS A 89 2.32 2.98 2.81
N ARG A 90 2.06 3.50 4.02
CA ARG A 90 1.13 4.62 4.24
C ARG A 90 1.64 5.93 3.63
N ARG A 91 2.94 6.24 3.71
CA ARG A 91 3.51 7.42 3.03
C ARG A 91 3.38 7.34 1.52
N VAL A 92 3.60 6.16 0.93
CA VAL A 92 3.35 5.93 -0.51
C VAL A 92 1.88 6.21 -0.83
N ALA A 93 0.94 5.68 -0.05
CA ALA A 93 -0.49 5.91 -0.23
C ALA A 93 -0.87 7.40 -0.12
N LEU A 94 -0.30 8.13 0.85
CA LEU A 94 -0.48 9.57 1.03
C LEU A 94 -0.07 10.36 -0.21
N VAL A 95 1.11 10.07 -0.77
CA VAL A 95 1.66 10.76 -1.95
C VAL A 95 0.86 10.41 -3.21
N LYS A 96 0.39 9.16 -3.33
CA LYS A 96 -0.56 8.75 -4.38
C LYS A 96 -1.89 9.50 -4.28
N ALA A 97 -2.44 9.64 -3.07
CA ALA A 97 -3.71 10.34 -2.84
C ALA A 97 -3.63 11.83 -3.22
N GLN A 98 -2.45 12.44 -3.14
CA GLN A 98 -2.19 13.80 -3.64
C GLN A 98 -2.08 13.88 -5.17
N GLY A 99 -2.12 12.75 -5.89
CA GLY A 99 -1.95 12.67 -7.35
C GLY A 99 -0.50 12.72 -7.83
N ASN A 100 0.48 12.71 -6.93
CA ASN A 100 1.90 12.74 -7.29
C ASN A 100 2.44 11.32 -7.53
N LEU A 101 2.12 10.74 -8.68
CA LEU A 101 2.54 9.39 -9.05
C LEU A 101 4.06 9.24 -9.18
N SER A 102 4.76 10.28 -9.65
CA SER A 102 6.24 10.27 -9.74
C SER A 102 6.90 10.18 -8.37
N GLY A 103 6.42 10.96 -7.39
CA GLY A 103 6.93 10.89 -6.01
C GLY A 103 6.64 9.55 -5.35
N ALA A 104 5.49 8.93 -5.67
CA ALA A 104 5.16 7.59 -5.20
C ALA A 104 6.12 6.53 -5.76
N ILE A 105 6.51 6.64 -7.03
CA ILE A 105 7.52 5.76 -7.66
C ILE A 105 8.87 5.90 -6.94
N ASP A 106 9.34 7.12 -6.70
CA ASP A 106 10.62 7.35 -6.04
C ASP A 106 10.64 6.76 -4.62
N LEU A 107 9.53 6.92 -3.88
CA LEU A 107 9.38 6.33 -2.56
C LEU A 107 9.32 4.80 -2.60
N LEU A 108 8.60 4.21 -3.55
CA LEU A 108 8.52 2.76 -3.71
C LEU A 108 9.84 2.15 -4.12
N ASN A 109 10.59 2.77 -5.02
CA ASN A 109 11.93 2.29 -5.41
C ASN A 109 12.88 2.29 -4.20
N LYS A 110 12.93 3.40 -3.45
CA LYS A 110 13.73 3.48 -2.21
C LYS A 110 13.28 2.46 -1.15
N TYR A 111 11.98 2.20 -1.05
CA TYR A 111 11.43 1.19 -0.15
C TYR A 111 11.87 -0.22 -0.57
N LEU A 112 11.76 -0.55 -1.85
CA LEU A 112 12.12 -1.86 -2.40
C LEU A 112 13.63 -2.13 -2.37
N GLU A 113 14.49 -1.10 -2.38
CA GLU A 113 15.93 -1.26 -2.10
C GLU A 113 16.20 -1.87 -0.72
N THR A 114 15.32 -1.60 0.26
CA THR A 114 15.44 -2.13 1.63
C THR A 114 14.61 -3.41 1.82
N PHE A 115 13.42 -3.46 1.21
CA PHE A 115 12.43 -4.53 1.40
C PHE A 115 12.12 -5.27 0.09
N MET A 116 13.15 -5.84 -0.53
CA MET A 116 13.04 -6.48 -1.85
C MET A 116 12.03 -7.63 -1.94
N ALA A 117 11.72 -8.29 -0.81
CA ALA A 117 10.78 -9.40 -0.74
C ALA A 117 9.30 -8.97 -0.63
N ASP A 118 9.01 -7.66 -0.60
CA ASP A 118 7.64 -7.17 -0.49
C ASP A 118 6.92 -7.21 -1.84
N HIS A 119 6.17 -8.27 -2.07
CA HIS A 119 5.44 -8.51 -3.31
C HIS A 119 4.29 -7.53 -3.54
N ASP A 120 3.68 -7.00 -2.48
CA ASP A 120 2.60 -6.02 -2.61
C ASP A 120 3.17 -4.69 -3.10
N ALA A 121 4.35 -4.29 -2.61
CA ALA A 121 5.03 -3.08 -3.08
C ALA A 121 5.49 -3.20 -4.55
N TRP A 122 5.98 -4.36 -4.99
CA TRP A 122 6.28 -4.61 -6.40
C TRP A 122 5.04 -4.52 -7.30
N ARG A 123 3.91 -5.09 -6.85
CA ARG A 123 2.64 -5.03 -7.58
C ARG A 123 2.17 -3.57 -7.69
N GLU A 124 2.19 -2.84 -6.59
CA GLU A 124 1.80 -1.43 -6.53
C GLU A 124 2.67 -0.58 -7.48
N LEU A 125 3.99 -0.78 -7.50
CA LEU A 125 4.89 -0.11 -8.42
C LEU A 125 4.54 -0.40 -9.89
N ALA A 126 4.24 -1.66 -10.22
CA ALA A 126 3.82 -2.06 -11.56
C ALA A 126 2.52 -1.38 -11.99
N GLU A 127 1.53 -1.30 -11.10
CA GLU A 127 0.24 -0.66 -11.36
C GLU A 127 0.40 0.85 -11.63
N ILE A 128 1.27 1.53 -10.86
CA ILE A 128 1.59 2.94 -11.12
C ILE A 128 2.28 3.08 -12.49
N TYR A 129 3.23 2.21 -12.85
CA TYR A 129 3.86 2.26 -14.17
C TYR A 129 2.86 2.02 -15.32
N ILE A 130 1.90 1.12 -15.16
CA ILE A 130 0.82 0.92 -16.14
C ILE A 130 0.01 2.21 -16.29
N SER A 131 -0.36 2.86 -15.18
CA SER A 131 -1.13 4.11 -15.22
C SER A 131 -0.41 5.24 -15.97
N LEU A 132 0.92 5.26 -15.92
CA LEU A 132 1.79 6.18 -16.65
C LEU A 132 2.17 5.70 -18.06
N GLN A 133 1.62 4.57 -18.52
CA GLN A 133 1.94 3.93 -19.81
C GLN A 133 3.42 3.53 -19.96
N MET A 134 4.12 3.38 -18.84
CA MET A 134 5.51 2.94 -18.75
C MET A 134 5.58 1.40 -18.75
N TYR A 135 5.08 0.79 -19.83
CA TYR A 135 4.84 -0.66 -19.88
C TYR A 135 6.11 -1.51 -19.75
N LYS A 136 7.28 -0.99 -20.18
CA LYS A 136 8.55 -1.72 -20.05
C LYS A 136 8.95 -1.88 -18.58
N GLN A 137 8.82 -0.82 -17.80
CA GLN A 137 9.11 -0.82 -16.37
C GLN A 137 8.07 -1.65 -15.60
N ALA A 138 6.80 -1.59 -15.98
CA ALA A 138 5.77 -2.45 -15.42
C ALA A 138 6.07 -3.94 -15.68
N ALA A 139 6.50 -4.30 -16.90
CA ALA A 139 6.86 -5.66 -17.25
C ALA A 139 8.01 -6.19 -16.38
N PHE A 140 9.04 -5.37 -16.17
CA PHE A 140 10.15 -5.70 -15.26
C PHE A 140 9.67 -6.00 -13.83
N CYS A 141 8.76 -5.20 -13.28
CA CYS A 141 8.21 -5.44 -11.95
C CYS A 141 7.48 -6.80 -11.85
N TYR A 142 6.74 -7.18 -12.90
CA TYR A 142 6.08 -8.50 -12.93
C TYR A 142 7.05 -9.65 -13.17
N GLU A 143 8.16 -9.44 -13.88
CA GLU A 143 9.24 -10.44 -14.01
C GLU A 143 9.84 -10.76 -12.64
N GLU A 144 10.16 -9.74 -11.83
CA GLU A 144 10.63 -9.93 -10.45
C GLU A 144 9.60 -10.65 -9.56
N LEU A 145 8.31 -10.35 -9.73
CA LEU A 145 7.22 -11.06 -9.05
C LEU A 145 7.12 -12.53 -9.47
N ILE A 146 7.28 -12.85 -10.76
CA ILE A 146 7.26 -14.22 -11.26
C ILE A 146 8.50 -14.99 -10.78
N LEU A 147 9.67 -14.35 -10.76
CA LEU A 147 10.90 -14.96 -10.26
C LEU A 147 10.79 -15.30 -8.77
N SER A 148 10.17 -14.44 -7.98
CA SER A 148 9.99 -14.66 -6.54
C SER A 148 8.85 -15.64 -6.23
N GLN A 149 7.74 -15.60 -6.97
CA GLN A 149 6.57 -16.47 -6.77
C GLN A 149 6.06 -17.06 -8.09
N PRO A 150 6.74 -18.07 -8.65
CA PRO A 150 6.40 -18.63 -9.96
C PRO A 150 5.08 -19.39 -9.98
N THR A 151 4.59 -19.83 -8.81
CA THR A 151 3.37 -20.64 -8.65
C THR A 151 2.09 -19.82 -8.74
N VAL A 152 2.17 -18.48 -8.62
CA VAL A 152 0.99 -17.61 -8.61
C VAL A 152 0.59 -17.27 -10.05
N PRO A 153 -0.53 -17.80 -10.58
CA PRO A 153 -0.92 -17.59 -11.97
C PRO A 153 -1.27 -16.13 -12.28
N LEU A 154 -1.68 -15.35 -11.27
CA LEU A 154 -2.07 -13.95 -11.42
C LEU A 154 -0.91 -13.09 -11.95
N TYR A 155 0.34 -13.39 -11.60
CA TYR A 155 1.50 -12.63 -12.09
C TYR A 155 1.77 -12.89 -13.57
N HIS A 156 1.59 -14.13 -14.03
CA HIS A 156 1.73 -14.50 -15.44
C HIS A 156 0.67 -13.82 -16.31
N LEU A 157 -0.58 -13.77 -15.81
CA LEU A 157 -1.67 -13.07 -16.48
C LEU A 157 -1.39 -11.57 -16.58
N ALA A 158 -1.03 -10.93 -15.47
CA ALA A 158 -0.72 -9.51 -15.45
C ALA A 158 0.48 -9.16 -16.37
N TYR A 159 1.52 -10.00 -16.39
CA TYR A 159 2.66 -9.82 -17.30
C TYR A 159 2.22 -9.91 -18.78
N ALA A 160 1.39 -10.90 -19.12
CA ALA A 160 0.86 -11.03 -20.47
C ALA A 160 0.03 -9.82 -20.87
N ASP A 161 -0.82 -9.31 -19.96
CA ASP A 161 -1.63 -8.10 -20.19
C ASP A 161 -0.75 -6.87 -20.43
N VAL A 162 0.28 -6.65 -19.61
CA VAL A 162 1.24 -5.54 -19.81
C VAL A 162 1.95 -5.64 -21.16
N ARG A 163 2.37 -6.85 -21.56
CA ARG A 163 3.03 -7.07 -22.86
C ARG A 163 2.06 -6.83 -24.03
N ASN A 164 0.80 -7.23 -23.88
CA ASN A 164 -0.25 -6.94 -24.86
C ASN A 164 -0.52 -5.44 -24.99
N LEU A 165 -0.63 -4.71 -23.87
CA LEU A 165 -0.80 -3.26 -23.84
C LEU A 165 0.38 -2.53 -24.50
N PHE A 166 1.61 -3.02 -24.28
CA PHE A 166 2.79 -2.51 -24.93
C PHE A 166 2.72 -2.67 -26.46
N ILE A 167 2.34 -3.86 -26.94
CA ILE A 167 2.19 -4.13 -28.38
C ILE A 167 1.07 -3.28 -28.98
N SER A 168 -0.09 -3.18 -28.33
CA SER A 168 -1.19 -2.36 -28.84
C SER A 168 -0.83 -0.87 -28.93
N SER A 169 -0.04 -0.37 -27.97
CA SER A 169 0.46 1.01 -28.00
C SER A 169 1.36 1.27 -29.22
N ILE A 170 2.22 0.31 -29.57
CA ILE A 170 3.09 0.39 -30.76
C ILE A 170 2.25 0.36 -32.04
N LEU A 171 1.30 -0.58 -32.14
CA LEU A 171 0.45 -0.75 -33.32
C LEU A 171 -0.48 0.45 -33.57
N SER A 172 -0.83 1.20 -32.53
CA SER A 172 -1.63 2.42 -32.65
C SER A 172 -0.87 3.60 -33.25
N GLN A 173 0.47 3.56 -33.33
CA GLN A 173 1.23 4.65 -33.90
C GLN A 173 1.27 4.56 -35.43
N PRO A 174 0.91 5.62 -36.17
CA PRO A 174 0.77 5.59 -37.63
C PRO A 174 2.10 5.40 -38.39
N ALA A 175 3.23 5.32 -37.69
CA ALA A 175 4.57 5.37 -38.27
C ALA A 175 5.39 4.07 -38.08
N VAL A 176 4.83 2.97 -37.56
CA VAL A 176 5.61 1.75 -37.26
C VAL A 176 5.46 0.72 -38.39
N PRO A 177 6.53 0.41 -39.16
CA PRO A 177 6.50 -0.68 -40.12
C PRO A 177 6.33 -2.03 -39.39
N TRP A 178 5.50 -2.92 -39.95
CA TRP A 178 5.23 -4.28 -39.43
C TRP A 178 6.48 -5.10 -39.07
N ILE A 179 7.65 -4.74 -39.59
CA ILE A 179 8.95 -5.35 -39.32
C ILE A 179 9.35 -5.26 -37.83
N ILE A 180 9.00 -4.18 -37.11
CA ILE A 180 9.36 -3.99 -35.69
C ILE A 180 8.56 -4.93 -34.77
N VAL A 181 7.32 -5.24 -35.13
CA VAL A 181 6.43 -6.12 -34.34
C VAL A 181 6.98 -7.55 -34.29
N SER A 182 7.63 -8.00 -35.38
CA SER A 182 8.20 -9.36 -35.47
C SER A 182 9.39 -9.60 -34.52
N SER A 183 10.15 -8.57 -34.14
CA SER A 183 11.30 -8.73 -33.24
C SER A 183 10.90 -8.81 -31.76
N CYS A 184 9.75 -8.24 -31.38
CA CYS A 184 9.22 -8.28 -30.01
C CYS A 184 8.72 -9.67 -29.59
N PHE A 185 8.54 -10.59 -30.54
CA PHE A 185 8.15 -12.00 -30.31
C PHE A 185 9.31 -12.99 -30.34
N SER A 186 10.54 -12.56 -30.70
CA SER A 186 11.70 -13.46 -30.91
C SER A 186 12.74 -13.48 -29.78
N LYS A 187 12.42 -12.98 -28.58
CA LYS A 187 13.22 -13.20 -27.38
C LYS A 187 12.34 -13.48 -26.17
#